data_AF-A0A7W3VSU5-F1
#
_entry.id   AF-A0A7W3VSU5-F1
#
_cell.length_a   1.000
_cell.length_b   1.000
_cell.length_c   1.000
_cell.angle_alpha   90.00
_cell.angle_beta   90.00
_cell.angle_gamma   90.00
#
_symmetry.space_group_name_H-M   'P 1'
#
loop_
_entity.id
_entity.type
_entity.pdbx_description
1 polymer ?
#
loop_
_entity_poly.entity_id
_entity_poly.type
_entity_poly.pdbx_seq_one_letter_code
_entity_poly.pdbx_strand_id
1 'polypeptide(L)'
;MTSLITDNADGAAPRRGPLERGFPLPRPAPPTVSATLHRLSSMASLRAWEQRSTPALMHQAILDGVNARHAAEAAHLSVEEAHVRWGDWAAKRLAPQHPGVAAELPVQQFLSVHAAFAAALAGEDRR
;
A
#
# COMPACT_ATOMS: atom_id res chain seq x y z
N MET A 1 31.05 -45.04 -73.47
CA MET A 1 29.88 -44.33 -74.04
C MET A 1 28.68 -44.70 -73.20
N THR A 2 28.20 -43.77 -72.39
CA THR A 2 27.13 -43.97 -71.41
C THR A 2 25.98 -43.06 -71.83
N SER A 3 24.85 -43.64 -72.22
CA SER A 3 23.61 -42.89 -72.45
C SER A 3 22.64 -43.10 -71.30
N LEU A 4 22.22 -41.95 -70.78
CA LEU A 4 21.12 -41.66 -69.86
C LEU A 4 19.81 -42.40 -70.15
N ILE A 5 19.08 -42.76 -69.08
CA ILE A 5 17.64 -42.45 -68.92
C ILE A 5 17.41 -42.02 -67.46
N THR A 6 16.94 -40.78 -67.31
CA THR A 6 16.29 -40.18 -66.14
C THR A 6 14.79 -40.46 -66.21
N ASP A 7 14.12 -40.72 -65.08
CA ASP A 7 12.81 -40.11 -64.83
C ASP A 7 12.45 -40.06 -63.33
N ASN A 8 11.66 -39.04 -63.04
CA ASN A 8 11.37 -38.38 -61.78
C ASN A 8 10.54 -39.19 -60.77
N ALA A 9 10.75 -38.91 -59.50
CA ALA A 9 9.69 -38.98 -58.49
C ALA A 9 9.76 -37.73 -57.61
N ASP A 10 8.80 -36.84 -57.87
CA ASP A 10 8.36 -35.74 -57.01
C ASP A 10 8.18 -36.22 -55.56
N GLY A 11 8.95 -35.61 -54.66
CA GLY A 11 8.82 -35.80 -53.23
C GLY A 11 8.85 -34.44 -52.54
N ALA A 12 7.69 -33.79 -52.51
CA ALA A 12 7.46 -32.52 -51.84
C ALA A 12 8.00 -32.55 -50.38
N ALA A 13 9.10 -31.85 -50.15
CA ALA A 13 9.62 -31.64 -48.80
C ALA A 13 8.72 -30.62 -48.06
N PRO A 14 8.13 -30.95 -46.90
CA PRO A 14 7.45 -29.94 -46.11
C PRO A 14 8.50 -29.03 -45.48
N ARG A 15 8.43 -27.74 -45.83
CA ARG A 15 9.24 -26.66 -45.25
C ARG A 15 9.00 -26.63 -43.74
N ARG A 16 10.02 -26.96 -42.96
CA ARG A 16 10.05 -26.73 -41.51
C ARG A 16 10.02 -25.22 -41.26
N GLY A 17 8.86 -24.69 -40.89
CA GLY A 17 8.77 -23.37 -40.27
C GLY A 17 9.48 -23.35 -38.90
N PRO A 18 9.82 -22.17 -38.36
CA PRO A 18 10.45 -22.06 -37.06
C PRO A 18 9.50 -22.64 -36.01
N LEU A 19 9.94 -23.63 -35.25
CA LEU A 19 9.28 -24.03 -34.01
C LEU A 19 9.51 -22.89 -33.01
N GLU A 20 8.61 -21.91 -33.00
CA GLU A 20 8.40 -21.02 -31.85
C GLU A 20 8.09 -21.91 -30.65
N ARG A 21 9.14 -22.31 -29.92
CA ARG A 21 9.03 -23.03 -28.67
C ARG A 21 8.52 -22.03 -27.65
N GLY A 22 7.21 -21.80 -27.64
CA GLY A 22 6.54 -21.05 -26.59
C GLY A 22 6.93 -21.66 -25.26
N PHE A 23 7.68 -20.91 -24.46
CA PHE A 23 7.99 -21.34 -23.09
C PHE A 23 6.64 -21.50 -22.38
N PRO A 24 6.34 -22.66 -21.77
CA PRO A 24 5.13 -22.77 -20.98
C PRO A 24 5.24 -21.74 -19.85
N LEU A 25 4.36 -20.74 -19.86
CA LEU A 25 4.23 -19.82 -18.74
C LEU A 25 3.99 -20.69 -17.49
N PRO A 26 4.78 -20.53 -16.42
CA PRO A 26 4.56 -21.29 -15.20
C PRO A 26 3.15 -21.01 -14.72
N ARG A 27 2.29 -22.03 -14.73
CA ARG A 27 0.96 -21.94 -14.14
C ARG A 27 1.15 -21.65 -12.65
N PRO A 28 0.56 -20.56 -12.10
CA PRO A 28 0.68 -20.29 -10.69
C PRO A 28 0.21 -21.50 -9.90
N ALA A 29 1.09 -22.07 -9.08
CA ALA A 29 0.71 -23.14 -8.17
C ALA A 29 -0.37 -22.61 -7.21
N PRO A 30 -1.40 -23.41 -6.88
CA PRO A 30 -2.41 -22.99 -5.92
C PRO A 30 -1.72 -22.62 -4.59
N PRO A 31 -2.16 -21.55 -3.92
CA PRO A 31 -1.53 -21.11 -2.68
C PRO A 31 -1.62 -22.22 -1.64
N THR A 32 -0.48 -22.53 -1.02
CA THR A 32 -0.46 -23.48 0.10
C THR A 32 -1.15 -22.85 1.31
N VAL A 33 -1.58 -23.69 2.26
CA VAL A 33 -2.11 -23.20 3.54
C VAL A 33 -1.10 -22.29 4.23
N SER A 34 0.20 -22.64 4.21
CA SER A 34 1.28 -21.81 4.75
C SER A 34 1.39 -20.45 4.04
N ALA A 35 1.37 -20.41 2.71
CA ALA A 35 1.41 -19.16 1.94
C ALA A 35 0.18 -18.28 2.25
N THR A 36 -0.98 -18.89 2.44
CA THR A 36 -2.23 -18.20 2.80
C THR A 36 -2.15 -17.61 4.21
N LEU A 37 -1.70 -18.38 5.20
CA LEU A 37 -1.49 -17.91 6.57
C LEU A 37 -0.45 -16.78 6.65
N HIS A 38 0.66 -16.90 5.92
CA HIS A 38 1.68 -15.85 5.86
C HIS A 38 1.12 -14.55 5.27
N ARG A 39 0.33 -14.64 4.19
CA ARG A 39 -0.35 -13.47 3.60
C ARG A 39 -1.32 -12.82 4.59
N LEU A 40 -2.13 -13.61 5.28
CA LEU A 40 -3.05 -13.10 6.31
C LEU A 40 -2.30 -12.41 7.44
N SER A 41 -1.23 -13.02 7.96
CA SER A 41 -0.39 -12.41 9.00
C SER A 41 0.23 -11.10 8.51
N SER A 42 0.72 -11.05 7.28
CA SER A 42 1.34 -9.84 6.72
C SER A 42 0.32 -8.70 6.58
N MET A 43 -0.89 -9.00 6.10
CA MET A 43 -1.96 -8.01 6.02
C MET A 43 -2.40 -7.53 7.41
N ALA A 44 -2.46 -8.43 8.40
CA ALA A 44 -2.77 -8.08 9.78
C ALA A 44 -1.71 -7.16 10.39
N SER A 45 -0.41 -7.45 10.15
CA SER A 45 0.69 -6.59 10.59
C SER A 45 0.66 -5.22 9.93
N LEU A 46 0.39 -5.16 8.62
CA LEU A 46 0.26 -3.88 7.90
C LEU A 46 -0.90 -3.05 8.45
N ARG A 47 -2.08 -3.67 8.65
CA ARG A 47 -3.23 -3.00 9.28
C ARG A 47 -2.92 -2.50 10.69
N ALA A 48 -2.21 -3.30 11.50
CA ALA A 48 -1.83 -2.90 12.85
C ALA A 48 -0.83 -1.72 12.82
N TRP A 49 0.07 -1.69 11.83
CA TRP A 49 0.98 -0.58 11.61
C TRP A 49 0.23 0.69 11.19
N GLU A 50 -0.66 0.59 10.19
CA GLU A 50 -1.50 1.72 9.75
C GLU A 50 -2.34 2.30 10.91
N GLN A 51 -2.91 1.45 11.76
CA GLN A 51 -3.71 1.91 12.91
C GLN A 51 -2.87 2.61 14.00
N ARG A 52 -1.59 2.25 14.15
CA ARG A 52 -0.74 2.75 15.24
C ARG A 52 0.17 3.89 14.82
N SER A 53 0.70 3.83 13.61
CA SER A 53 1.75 4.72 13.10
C SER A 53 1.18 5.85 12.25
N THR A 54 0.12 5.62 11.46
CA THR A 54 -0.46 6.66 10.61
C THR A 54 -0.97 7.87 11.41
N PRO A 55 -1.66 7.72 12.55
CA PRO A 55 -2.06 8.87 13.37
C PRO A 55 -0.89 9.69 13.91
N ALA A 56 0.19 9.03 14.31
CA ALA A 56 1.40 9.69 14.80
C ALA A 56 2.13 10.45 13.68
N LEU A 57 2.20 9.87 12.48
CA LEU A 57 2.81 10.49 11.31
C LEU A 57 1.99 11.70 10.84
N MET A 58 0.66 11.60 10.80
CA MET A 58 -0.21 12.75 10.48
C MET A 58 -0.04 13.87 11.51
N HIS A 59 0.04 13.53 12.80
CA HIS A 59 0.28 14.51 13.86
C HIS A 59 1.58 15.28 13.64
N GLN A 60 2.69 14.56 13.39
CA GLN A 60 3.98 15.19 13.14
C GLN A 60 3.96 16.02 11.86
N ALA A 61 3.39 15.51 10.77
CA ALA A 61 3.30 16.25 9.50
C ALA A 61 2.55 17.57 9.67
N ILE A 62 1.46 17.60 10.42
CA ILE A 62 0.69 18.82 10.69
C ILE A 62 1.50 19.80 11.55
N LEU A 63 2.24 19.31 12.55
CA LEU A 63 3.16 20.16 13.33
C LEU A 63 4.30 20.73 12.47
N ASP A 64 4.75 19.99 11.46
CA ASP A 64 5.75 20.42 10.48
C ASP A 64 5.17 21.37 9.41
N GLY A 65 3.87 21.70 9.49
CA GLY A 65 3.20 22.67 8.63
C GLY A 65 2.43 22.08 7.44
N VAL A 66 2.32 20.75 7.35
CA VAL A 66 1.48 20.12 6.33
C VAL A 66 0.00 20.37 6.64
N ASN A 67 -0.76 20.76 5.62
CA ASN A 67 -2.20 20.95 5.71
C ASN A 67 -2.90 19.63 6.13
N ALA A 68 -3.87 19.71 7.06
CA ALA A 68 -4.59 18.54 7.56
C ALA A 68 -5.31 17.75 6.46
N ARG A 69 -5.82 18.41 5.40
CA ARG A 69 -6.39 17.73 4.23
C ARG A 69 -5.34 16.94 3.46
N HIS A 70 -4.17 17.51 3.20
CA HIS A 70 -3.07 16.79 2.53
C HIS A 70 -2.54 15.64 3.39
N ALA A 71 -2.48 15.80 4.71
CA ALA A 71 -2.12 14.73 5.63
C ALA A 71 -3.14 13.58 5.59
N ALA A 72 -4.45 13.89 5.58
CA ALA A 72 -5.51 12.89 5.44
C ALA A 72 -5.46 12.20 4.07
N GLU A 73 -5.24 12.96 3.00
CA GLU A 73 -5.11 12.44 1.64
C GLU A 73 -3.91 11.50 1.49
N ALA A 74 -2.75 11.86 2.07
CA ALA A 74 -1.57 11.00 2.10
C ALA A 74 -1.80 9.69 2.87
N ALA A 75 -2.72 9.70 3.84
CA ALA A 75 -3.16 8.52 4.56
C ALA A 75 -4.27 7.73 3.85
N HIS A 76 -4.73 8.19 2.67
CA HIS A 76 -5.89 7.66 1.94
C HIS A 76 -7.18 7.67 2.78
N LEU A 77 -7.38 8.71 3.59
CA LEU A 77 -8.55 8.89 4.45
C LEU A 77 -9.30 10.17 4.08
N SER A 78 -10.60 10.22 4.40
CA SER A 78 -11.30 11.50 4.46
C SER A 78 -10.77 12.33 5.64
N VAL A 79 -10.94 13.65 5.59
CA VAL A 79 -10.55 14.54 6.70
C VAL A 79 -11.26 14.14 8.01
N GLU A 80 -12.53 13.80 7.92
CA GLU A 80 -13.34 13.34 9.07
C GLU A 80 -12.79 12.04 9.66
N GLU A 81 -12.51 11.04 8.80
CA GLU A 81 -11.98 9.76 9.27
C GLU A 81 -10.57 9.90 9.84
N ALA A 82 -9.73 10.73 9.24
CA ALA A 82 -8.41 11.05 9.74
C ALA A 82 -8.48 11.74 11.11
N HIS A 83 -9.42 12.68 11.29
CA HIS A 83 -9.62 13.40 12.56
C HIS A 83 -10.06 12.46 13.68
N VAL A 84 -11.00 11.56 13.42
CA VAL A 84 -11.46 10.56 14.40
C VAL A 84 -10.31 9.62 14.79
N ARG A 85 -9.62 9.04 13.81
CA ARG A 85 -8.51 8.11 14.06
C ARG A 85 -7.34 8.79 14.78
N TRP A 86 -7.05 10.04 14.43
CA TRP A 86 -6.07 10.85 15.15
C TRP A 86 -6.53 11.16 16.58
N GLY A 87 -7.80 11.51 16.78
CA GLY A 87 -8.37 11.78 18.10
C GLY A 87 -8.27 10.59 19.05
N ASP A 88 -8.62 9.39 18.58
CA ASP A 88 -8.50 8.14 19.34
C ASP A 88 -7.06 7.83 19.74
N TRP A 89 -6.11 8.13 18.86
CA TRP A 89 -4.68 7.99 19.14
C TRP A 89 -4.20 9.04 20.14
N ALA A 90 -4.57 10.31 19.95
CA ALA A 90 -4.13 11.43 20.79
C ALA A 90 -4.70 11.33 22.21
N ALA A 91 -5.95 10.90 22.38
CA ALA A 91 -6.57 10.67 23.68
C ALA A 91 -5.78 9.67 24.54
N LYS A 92 -5.25 8.61 23.93
CA LYS A 92 -4.41 7.62 24.62
C LYS A 92 -3.04 8.17 25.03
N ARG A 93 -2.55 9.19 24.34
CA ARG A 93 -1.25 9.85 24.59
C ARG A 93 -1.35 11.04 25.56
N LEU A 94 -2.54 11.62 25.69
CA LEU A 94 -2.85 12.65 26.69
C LEU A 94 -3.00 12.08 28.10
N ALA A 95 -3.40 10.81 28.23
CA ALA A 95 -3.48 10.14 29.51
C ALA A 95 -2.08 9.72 30.02
N PRO A 96 -1.74 9.99 31.29
CA PRO A 96 -0.56 9.40 31.93
C PRO A 96 -0.64 7.88 31.85
N GLN A 97 0.30 7.22 31.15
CA GLN A 97 0.32 5.76 31.07
C GLN A 97 0.69 5.11 32.42
N HIS A 98 1.37 5.86 33.30
CA HIS A 98 1.77 5.43 34.63
C HIS A 98 1.58 6.56 35.64
N PRO A 99 1.21 6.25 36.89
CA PRO A 99 1.15 7.24 37.96
C PRO A 99 2.51 7.96 38.11
N GLY A 100 2.50 9.29 38.06
CA GLY A 100 3.70 10.12 38.21
C GLY A 100 4.51 10.36 36.93
N VAL A 101 4.07 9.85 35.78
CA VAL A 101 4.68 10.14 34.46
C VAL A 101 3.87 11.21 33.73
N ALA A 102 4.56 12.19 33.16
CA ALA A 102 3.91 13.23 32.35
C ALA A 102 3.23 12.61 31.11
N ALA A 103 2.16 13.26 30.63
CA ALA A 103 1.54 12.88 29.37
C ALA A 103 2.59 12.91 28.24
N GLU A 104 2.53 11.92 27.34
CA GLU A 104 3.49 11.83 26.23
C GLU A 104 3.25 12.91 25.18
N LEU A 105 2.02 13.44 25.11
CA LEU A 105 1.62 14.46 24.16
C LEU A 105 1.28 15.78 24.89
N PRO A 106 1.99 16.88 24.61
CA PRO A 106 1.67 18.19 25.17
C PRO A 106 0.28 18.68 24.74
N VAL A 107 -0.48 19.24 25.68
CA VAL A 107 -1.84 19.78 25.42
C VAL A 107 -1.84 20.82 24.30
N GLN A 108 -0.78 21.64 24.20
CA GLN A 108 -0.67 22.63 23.13
C GLN A 108 -0.59 21.98 21.75
N GLN A 109 0.21 20.93 21.58
CA GLN A 109 0.31 20.21 20.30
C GLN A 109 -1.01 19.53 19.95
N PHE A 110 -1.72 18.99 20.95
CA PHE A 110 -3.07 18.46 20.76
C PHE A 110 -4.00 19.53 20.17
N LEU A 111 -4.08 20.69 20.82
CA LEU A 111 -4.98 21.77 20.39
C LEU A 111 -4.62 22.31 19.01
N SER A 112 -3.33 22.45 18.70
CA SER A 112 -2.86 22.90 17.37
C SER A 112 -3.30 21.95 16.26
N VAL A 113 -3.09 20.65 16.43
CA VAL A 113 -3.47 19.66 15.41
C VAL A 113 -4.99 19.49 15.35
N HIS A 114 -5.69 19.57 16.48
CA HIS A 114 -7.16 19.56 16.51
C HIS A 114 -7.73 20.75 15.72
N ALA A 115 -7.18 21.96 15.92
CA ALA A 115 -7.59 23.15 15.19
C ALA A 115 -7.33 23.03 13.69
N ALA A 116 -6.22 22.42 13.27
CA ALA A 116 -5.93 22.17 11.86
C ALA A 116 -6.96 21.25 11.19
N PHE A 117 -7.37 20.16 11.87
CA PHE A 117 -8.46 19.32 11.39
C PHE A 117 -9.80 20.05 11.36
N ALA A 118 -10.11 20.84 12.39
CA ALA A 118 -11.34 21.63 12.44
C ALA A 118 -11.42 22.64 11.27
N ALA A 119 -10.33 23.34 10.98
CA ALA A 119 -10.23 24.26 9.85
C ALA A 119 -10.42 23.54 8.51
N ALA A 120 -9.85 22.34 8.35
CA ALA A 120 -10.01 21.52 7.15
C ALA A 120 -11.44 21.01 6.95
N LEU A 121 -12.15 20.67 8.03
CA LEU A 121 -13.57 20.30 8.02
C LEU A 121 -14.47 21.50 7.71
N ALA A 122 -14.12 22.68 8.19
CA ALA A 122 -14.80 23.93 7.86
C ALA A 122 -14.51 24.43 6.42
N GLY A 123 -13.52 23.86 5.75
CA GLY A 123 -13.10 24.25 4.40
C GLY A 123 -12.25 25.52 4.34
N GLU A 124 -11.71 25.97 5.47
CA GLU A 124 -10.94 27.21 5.63
C GLU A 124 -9.45 27.04 5.25
N ASP A 125 -9.04 25.81 5.01
CA ASP A 125 -7.67 25.35 4.78
C ASP A 125 -7.19 25.49 3.31
N ARG A 126 -7.99 26.09 2.42
CA ARG A 126 -7.74 26.16 0.95
C ARG A 126 -6.68 27.17 0.49
N ARG A 127 -5.76 27.62 1.34
CA ARG A 127 -4.75 28.62 0.97
C ARG A 127 -3.45 28.00 0.51
#